data_AF-A0A7V4YV78-F1
#
_entry.id   AF-A0A7V4YV78-F1
#
_cell.length_a   1.000
_cell.length_b   1.000
_cell.length_c   1.000
_cell.angle_alpha   90.00
_cell.angle_beta   90.00
_cell.angle_gamma   90.00
#
_symmetry.space_group_name_H-M   'P 1'
#
loop_
_entity.id
_entity.type
_entity.pdbx_description
1 polymer ?
#
loop_
_entity_poly.entity_id
_entity_poly.type
_entity_poly.pdbx_seq_one_letter_code
_entity_poly.pdbx_strand_id
1 'polypeptide(L)'
;MKHSLLLLFSVCASFIAQSQCPVPAVLASQDDVDDFPTLWPNCFEPTGRFVIGADPTVPLPHPVSDITDLTPLSQLTGFGNHAYIYNNPNLTSLSGLDNVTEVLGDFT
;
A
#
# COMPACT_ATOMS: atom_id res chain seq x y z
N MET A 1 -13.65 -35.41 29.27
CA MET A 1 -12.59 -35.34 30.32
C MET A 1 -11.27 -35.11 29.60
N LYS A 2 -10.53 -34.00 29.65
CA LYS A 2 -10.43 -32.80 30.49
C LYS A 2 -9.88 -31.71 29.54
N HIS A 3 -10.55 -30.57 29.32
CA HIS A 3 -10.29 -29.29 29.99
C HIS A 3 -8.80 -28.95 30.20
N SER A 4 -8.29 -27.96 29.46
CA SER A 4 -7.42 -26.87 29.97
C SER A 4 -7.15 -25.88 28.81
N LEU A 5 -7.94 -24.82 28.63
CA LEU A 5 -7.88 -23.49 29.27
C LEU A 5 -6.75 -22.57 28.75
N LEU A 6 -7.17 -21.68 27.81
CA LEU A 6 -6.79 -20.28 27.56
C LEU A 6 -5.32 -19.86 27.43
N LEU A 7 -4.99 -19.30 26.27
CA LEU A 7 -4.22 -18.06 26.19
C LEU A 7 -5.06 -17.03 25.42
N LEU A 8 -5.34 -15.92 26.11
CA LEU A 8 -6.14 -14.79 25.64
C LEU A 8 -5.59 -14.26 24.30
N PHE A 9 -6.37 -14.34 23.22
CA PHE A 9 -6.14 -13.48 22.07
C PHE A 9 -6.74 -12.12 22.40
N SER A 10 -5.86 -11.28 22.92
CA SER A 10 -6.03 -9.89 23.30
C SER A 10 -7.18 -9.18 22.57
N VAL A 11 -8.26 -8.88 23.29
CA VAL A 11 -9.05 -7.68 22.99
C VAL A 11 -8.16 -6.52 23.45
N CYS A 12 -7.27 -6.06 22.57
CA CYS A 12 -6.59 -4.79 22.75
C CYS A 12 -7.38 -3.74 22.00
N ALA A 13 -8.13 -2.96 22.78
CA ALA A 13 -8.73 -1.68 22.46
C ALA A 13 -9.62 -1.64 21.21
N SER A 14 -10.88 -1.26 21.44
CA SER A 14 -11.64 -0.35 20.58
C SER A 14 -10.72 0.32 19.56
N PHE A 15 -10.78 -0.13 18.31
CA PHE A 15 -10.02 0.44 17.21
C PHE A 15 -10.38 1.92 17.13
N ILE A 16 -9.56 2.75 17.77
CA ILE A 16 -9.40 4.13 17.35
C ILE A 16 -8.99 3.99 15.89
N ALA A 17 -9.85 4.49 15.00
CA ALA A 17 -9.71 4.47 13.56
C ALA A 17 -8.41 5.17 13.14
N GLN A 18 -7.29 4.47 13.30
CA GLN A 18 -6.04 4.76 12.66
C GLN A 18 -6.11 3.92 11.39
N SER A 19 -6.19 4.57 10.24
CA SER A 19 -6.02 3.89 8.95
C SER A 19 -4.79 2.99 9.07
N GLN A 20 -4.99 1.67 8.94
CA GLN A 20 -3.89 0.69 8.93
C GLN A 20 -3.21 0.72 7.57
N CYS A 21 -2.78 1.91 7.19
CA CYS A 21 -2.02 2.14 6.00
C CYS A 21 -0.53 2.10 6.34
N PRO A 22 0.31 1.60 5.43
CA PRO A 22 1.75 1.71 5.61
C PRO A 22 2.18 3.18 5.55
N VAL A 23 3.20 3.54 6.33
CA VAL A 23 3.78 4.89 6.37
C VAL A 23 5.30 4.80 6.47
N PRO A 24 6.08 5.38 5.54
CA PRO A 24 5.88 5.45 4.07
C PRO A 24 5.96 4.06 3.41
N ALA A 25 5.52 3.94 2.15
CA ALA A 25 5.51 2.67 1.41
C ALA A 25 6.18 2.77 0.03
N VAL A 26 6.93 1.73 -0.33
CA VAL A 26 7.49 1.53 -1.67
C VAL A 26 7.07 0.15 -2.14
N LEU A 27 6.24 0.08 -3.18
CA LEU A 27 5.89 -1.14 -3.90
C LEU A 27 6.88 -1.27 -5.06
N ALA A 28 7.95 -2.02 -4.88
CA ALA A 28 9.08 -2.07 -5.81
C ALA A 28 8.91 -3.15 -6.91
N SER A 29 7.95 -4.07 -6.72
CA SER A 29 7.71 -5.22 -7.58
C SER A 29 6.21 -5.53 -7.73
N GLN A 30 5.86 -6.39 -8.69
CA GLN A 30 4.49 -6.89 -8.83
C GLN A 30 4.02 -7.64 -7.58
N ASP A 31 4.90 -8.43 -6.95
CA ASP A 31 4.59 -9.13 -5.71
C ASP A 31 4.18 -8.14 -4.60
N ASP A 32 4.86 -7.00 -4.47
CA ASP A 32 4.48 -5.96 -3.49
C ASP A 32 3.09 -5.38 -3.76
N VAL A 33 2.72 -5.23 -5.04
CA VAL A 33 1.40 -4.74 -5.47
C VAL A 33 0.32 -5.76 -5.17
N ASP A 34 0.57 -7.04 -5.46
CA ASP A 34 -0.36 -8.15 -5.26
C ASP A 34 -0.59 -8.42 -3.77
N ASP A 35 0.45 -8.28 -2.94
CA ASP A 35 0.38 -8.47 -1.49
C ASP A 35 -0.31 -7.30 -0.77
N PHE A 36 -0.30 -6.09 -1.34
CA PHE A 36 -0.82 -4.87 -0.70
C PHE A 36 -2.24 -5.03 -0.11
N PRO A 37 -3.27 -5.49 -0.85
CA PRO A 37 -4.62 -5.64 -0.31
C PRO A 37 -4.70 -6.71 0.79
N THR A 38 -3.78 -7.68 0.81
CA THR A 38 -3.74 -8.73 1.83
C THR A 38 -3.07 -8.24 3.11
N LEU A 39 -2.00 -7.46 2.98
CA LEU A 39 -1.27 -6.89 4.11
C LEU A 39 -1.98 -5.67 4.73
N TRP A 40 -2.72 -4.91 3.91
CA TRP A 40 -3.38 -3.67 4.30
C TRP A 40 -4.85 -3.61 3.86
N PRO A 41 -5.70 -4.57 4.29
CA PRO A 41 -7.06 -4.76 3.75
C PRO A 41 -8.04 -3.61 4.01
N ASN A 42 -7.72 -2.71 4.95
CA ASN A 42 -8.55 -1.54 5.29
C ASN A 42 -7.85 -0.21 4.96
N CYS A 43 -6.82 -0.24 4.10
CA CYS A 43 -6.13 0.97 3.67
C CYS A 43 -6.73 1.52 2.38
N PHE A 44 -7.49 2.61 2.48
CA PHE A 44 -8.09 3.30 1.33
C PHE A 44 -7.29 4.55 0.94
N GLU A 45 -6.55 5.12 1.89
CA GLU A 45 -5.81 6.36 1.71
C GLU A 45 -4.45 6.27 2.42
N PRO A 46 -3.40 5.81 1.73
CA PRO A 46 -2.06 5.73 2.30
C PRO A 46 -1.57 7.12 2.68
N THR A 47 -0.98 7.23 3.87
CA THR A 47 -0.40 8.48 4.37
C THR A 47 1.13 8.44 4.20
N GLY A 48 1.76 9.62 4.14
CA GLY A 48 3.19 9.73 3.83
C GLY A 48 3.54 9.50 2.36
N ARG A 49 4.83 9.27 2.09
CA ARG A 49 5.34 9.01 0.74
C ARG A 49 4.92 7.61 0.29
N PHE A 50 4.22 7.53 -0.82
CA PHE A 50 3.81 6.28 -1.44
C PHE A 50 4.41 6.15 -2.84
N VAL A 51 5.18 5.10 -3.10
CA VAL A 51 5.86 4.90 -4.38
C VAL A 51 5.45 3.57 -4.98
N ILE A 52 5.02 3.61 -6.24
CA ILE A 52 4.74 2.44 -7.08
C ILE A 52 5.86 2.37 -8.13
N GLY A 53 6.77 1.43 -7.93
CA GLY A 53 7.91 1.12 -8.79
C GLY A 53 9.28 1.38 -8.17
N ALA A 54 10.33 1.28 -8.99
CA ALA A 54 11.72 1.25 -8.54
C ALA A 54 12.27 2.64 -8.18
N ASP A 55 12.04 3.05 -6.94
CA ASP A 55 12.49 4.32 -6.35
C ASP A 55 14.03 4.48 -6.36
N PRO A 56 14.59 5.57 -6.94
CA PRO A 56 16.04 5.75 -7.03
C PRO A 56 16.65 6.19 -5.70
N THR A 57 15.82 6.60 -4.73
CA THR A 57 16.26 7.03 -3.40
C THR A 57 16.32 5.90 -2.38
N VAL A 58 15.81 4.72 -2.75
CA VAL A 58 15.79 3.54 -1.88
C VAL A 58 16.74 2.48 -2.47
N PRO A 59 17.64 1.88 -1.68
CA PRO A 59 18.46 0.76 -2.15
C PRO A 59 17.57 -0.43 -2.45
N LEU A 60 17.33 -0.70 -3.74
CA LEU A 60 16.54 -1.83 -4.21
C LEU A 60 17.43 -2.89 -4.88
N PRO A 61 17.06 -4.19 -4.81
CA PRO A 61 17.79 -5.26 -5.50
C PRO A 61 17.81 -5.10 -7.02
N HIS A 62 16.81 -4.41 -7.58
CA HIS A 62 16.63 -4.20 -9.01
C HIS A 62 16.47 -2.70 -9.33
N PRO A 63 17.07 -2.19 -10.42
CA PRO A 63 17.00 -0.79 -10.80
C PRO A 63 15.69 -0.39 -11.50
N VAL A 64 14.88 -1.39 -11.89
CA VAL A 64 13.59 -1.24 -12.56
C VAL A 64 12.61 -2.20 -11.92
N SER A 65 11.33 -1.83 -11.87
CA SER A 65 10.29 -2.73 -11.39
C SER A 65 9.79 -3.63 -12.52
N ASP A 66 9.17 -4.74 -12.14
CA ASP A 66 8.46 -5.68 -13.01
C ASP A 66 6.94 -5.47 -12.99
N ILE A 67 6.47 -4.37 -12.40
CA ILE A 67 5.04 -4.06 -12.26
C ILE A 67 4.39 -3.93 -13.64
N THR A 68 3.29 -4.64 -13.83
CA THR A 68 2.47 -4.66 -15.06
C THR A 68 0.98 -4.43 -14.80
N ASP A 69 0.52 -4.69 -13.57
CA ASP A 69 -0.89 -4.59 -13.20
C ASP A 69 -1.05 -3.88 -11.84
N LEU A 70 -1.93 -2.88 -11.80
CA LEU A 70 -2.29 -2.15 -10.58
C LEU A 70 -3.71 -2.47 -10.10
N THR A 71 -4.45 -3.39 -10.75
CA THR A 71 -5.79 -3.78 -10.31
C THR A 71 -5.89 -4.24 -8.85
N PRO A 72 -4.85 -4.85 -8.22
CA PRO A 72 -4.86 -5.12 -6.79
C PRO A 72 -5.01 -3.88 -5.90
N LEU A 73 -4.66 -2.69 -6.41
CA LEU A 73 -4.77 -1.42 -5.68
C LEU A 73 -6.14 -0.74 -5.83
N SER A 74 -7.13 -1.40 -6.42
CA SER A 74 -8.47 -0.84 -6.67
C SER A 74 -9.25 -0.42 -5.43
N GLN A 75 -8.82 -0.83 -4.23
CA GLN A 75 -9.37 -0.32 -2.96
C GLN A 75 -8.95 1.12 -2.65
N LEU A 76 -7.90 1.67 -3.28
CA LEU A 76 -7.41 3.00 -2.98
C LEU A 76 -8.36 4.07 -3.51
N THR A 77 -8.75 5.01 -2.64
CA THR A 77 -9.61 6.16 -2.96
C THR A 77 -8.87 7.49 -2.92
N GLY A 78 -7.68 7.53 -2.34
CA GLY A 78 -6.88 8.73 -2.25
C GLY A 78 -5.45 8.50 -1.82
N PHE A 79 -4.68 9.57 -1.78
CA PHE A 79 -3.35 9.61 -1.16
C PHE A 79 -3.26 10.81 -0.22
N GLY A 80 -2.93 10.54 1.05
CA GLY A 80 -2.90 11.57 2.09
C GLY A 80 -1.68 12.50 2.01
N ASN A 81 -0.74 12.26 1.11
CA ASN A 81 0.47 13.06 0.89
C ASN A 81 0.90 12.96 -0.58
N HIS A 82 2.09 12.44 -0.87
CA HIS A 82 2.68 12.37 -2.21
C HIS A 82 2.69 10.93 -2.70
N ALA A 83 2.10 10.70 -3.87
CA ALA A 83 2.17 9.44 -4.60
C ALA A 83 3.07 9.59 -5.83
N TYR A 84 3.96 8.61 -6.04
CA TYR A 84 4.86 8.57 -7.18
C TYR A 84 4.70 7.25 -7.92
N ILE A 85 4.65 7.31 -9.25
CA ILE A 85 4.74 6.14 -10.13
C ILE A 85 6.05 6.27 -10.88
N TYR A 86 6.99 5.37 -10.64
CA TYR A 86 8.39 5.57 -11.03
C TYR A 86 9.06 4.29 -11.54
N ASN A 87 9.77 4.37 -12.68
CA ASN A 87 10.53 3.26 -13.28
C ASN A 87 9.76 1.92 -13.41
N ASN A 88 8.55 1.98 -13.97
CA ASN A 88 7.75 0.81 -14.34
C ASN A 88 7.73 0.62 -15.87
N PRO A 89 8.78 0.06 -16.51
CA PRO A 89 8.91 0.03 -17.97
C PRO A 89 7.83 -0.80 -18.68
N ASN A 90 7.24 -1.78 -17.99
CA ASN A 90 6.21 -2.66 -18.55
C ASN A 90 4.78 -2.21 -18.20
N LEU A 91 4.62 -1.19 -17.34
CA LEU A 91 3.31 -0.69 -16.93
C LEU A 91 2.76 0.24 -18.03
N THR A 92 1.78 -0.27 -18.78
CA THR A 92 1.19 0.44 -19.92
C THR A 92 -0.11 1.18 -19.60
N SER A 93 -0.67 0.95 -18.40
CA SER A 93 -1.94 1.50 -17.95
C SER A 93 -1.91 1.75 -16.45
N LEU A 94 -2.74 2.70 -15.98
CA LEU A 94 -2.98 2.95 -14.55
C LEU A 94 -4.29 2.34 -14.06
N SER A 95 -4.88 1.44 -14.85
CA SER A 95 -6.07 0.66 -14.47
C SER A 95 -5.84 0.01 -13.10
N GLY A 96 -6.81 0.18 -12.20
CA GLY A 96 -6.67 -0.19 -10.79
C GLY A 96 -6.47 1.00 -9.86
N LEU A 97 -6.14 2.19 -10.37
CA LEU A 97 -6.17 3.44 -9.61
C LEU A 97 -7.39 4.31 -9.94
N ASP A 98 -8.38 3.76 -10.64
CA ASP A 98 -9.55 4.50 -11.14
C ASP A 98 -10.45 5.08 -10.03
N ASN A 99 -10.39 4.52 -8.82
CA ASN A 99 -11.15 4.98 -7.66
C ASN A 99 -10.48 6.15 -6.92
N VAL A 100 -9.24 6.52 -7.29
CA VAL A 100 -8.51 7.61 -6.64
C VAL A 100 -9.10 8.95 -7.06
N THR A 101 -9.75 9.64 -6.11
CA THR A 101 -10.39 10.94 -6.35
C THR A 101 -9.67 12.10 -5.66
N GLU A 102 -8.76 11.82 -4.73
CA GLU A 102 -8.12 12.85 -3.90
C GLU A 102 -6.62 12.59 -3.71
N VAL A 103 -5.82 13.65 -3.83
CA VAL A 103 -4.39 13.66 -3.47
C VAL A 103 -4.19 14.91 -2.60
N LEU A 104 -4.09 14.70 -1.30
CA LEU A 104 -4.11 15.76 -0.28
C LEU A 104 -2.76 16.49 -0.12
N GLY A 105 -1.73 16.13 -0.88
CA GLY A 105 -0.37 16.63 -0.71
C GLY A 105 -0.27 18.15 -0.53
N ASP A 106 0.63 18.57 0.36
CA ASP A 106 0.88 19.99 0.64
C ASP A 106 1.59 20.65 -0.56
N PHE A 107 1.00 21.73 -1.08
CA PHE A 107 1.68 22.64 -2.02
C PHE A 107 2.52 23.66 -1.22
N THR A 108 3.79 23.36 -0.96
CA THR A 108 4.75 24.26 -0.28
C THR A 108 5.74 24.91 -1.23
#